data_AF-A0AA86ZP50-F1
#
_entry.id   AF-A0AA86ZP50-F1
#
_cell.length_a   1.000
_cell.length_b   1.000
_cell.length_c   1.000
_cell.angle_alpha   90.00
_cell.angle_beta   90.00
_cell.angle_gamma   90.00
#
_symmetry.space_group_name_H-M   'P 1'
#
loop_
_entity.id
_entity.type
_entity.pdbx_description
1 polymer ?
#
loop_
_entity_poly.entity_id
_entity_poly.type
_entity_poly.pdbx_seq_one_letter_code
_entity_poly.pdbx_strand_id
1 'polypeptide(L)'
;MFYKLKDDALVLKLKEESIFLKNSFGDVIISVPNSYNLFNKIKPFLNGKYDMDVILSKIKSEKLAFFYSQLINTLEKKHFLLFSINPIDIDNIDSFTLKYLEYIDNLDAITLIGHRFLRVSANSEKVFTIVNELKPKNFSLVTDKTNVCSIKISVENNVWFISKNNNKIYLTSKPNVNYQDSLTDLPILILRLCISVVFVELGRQICKINNQKNFKDSYIFDLDRFTLN
;
A
#
# COMPACT_ATOMS: atom_id res chain seq x y z
N MET A 1 11.59 -6.40 19.19
CA MET A 1 10.80 -6.01 17.99
C MET A 1 10.06 -7.24 17.44
N PHE A 2 8.82 -7.10 16.97
CA PHE A 2 8.03 -8.20 16.41
C PHE A 2 8.12 -8.21 14.88
N TYR A 3 8.27 -9.40 14.29
CA TYR A 3 8.36 -9.56 12.84
C TYR A 3 7.41 -10.64 12.34
N LYS A 4 6.79 -10.38 11.19
CA LYS A 4 5.99 -11.36 10.43
C LYS A 4 6.54 -11.47 9.01
N LEU A 5 6.80 -12.69 8.55
CA LEU A 5 7.08 -12.96 7.14
C LEU A 5 5.82 -12.68 6.31
N LYS A 6 5.96 -11.87 5.25
CA LYS A 6 4.85 -11.57 4.34
C LYS A 6 4.47 -12.79 3.52
N ASP A 7 3.18 -12.87 3.15
CA ASP A 7 2.61 -14.04 2.48
C ASP A 7 3.04 -14.14 1.00
N ASP A 8 3.55 -13.07 0.40
CA ASP A 8 4.08 -13.02 -0.97
C ASP A 8 5.52 -13.54 -1.11
N ALA A 9 6.15 -13.97 0.01
CA ALA A 9 7.50 -14.50 0.02
C ALA A 9 7.55 -15.94 -0.53
N LEU A 10 8.01 -16.10 -1.77
CA LEU A 10 8.42 -17.38 -2.32
C LEU A 10 9.78 -17.79 -1.74
N VAL A 11 9.88 -19.01 -1.22
CA VAL A 11 11.12 -19.56 -0.65
C VAL A 11 11.47 -20.88 -1.31
N LEU A 12 12.65 -20.97 -1.89
CA LEU A 12 13.16 -22.18 -2.54
C LEU A 12 14.47 -22.64 -1.91
N LYS A 13 14.59 -23.96 -1.76
CA LYS A 13 15.85 -24.63 -1.44
C LYS A 13 16.69 -24.77 -2.70
N LEU A 14 17.95 -24.40 -2.61
CA LEU A 14 18.97 -24.56 -3.65
C LEU A 14 19.96 -25.66 -3.27
N LYS A 15 21.03 -25.82 -4.08
CA LYS A 15 22.13 -26.77 -3.80
C LYS A 15 22.77 -26.48 -2.44
N GLU A 16 23.32 -27.52 -1.80
CA GLU A 16 23.98 -27.42 -0.48
C GLU A 16 23.09 -26.84 0.63
N GLU A 17 21.76 -27.01 0.50
CA GLU A 17 20.79 -26.45 1.44
C GLU A 17 20.88 -24.91 1.56
N SER A 18 21.34 -24.23 0.50
CA SER A 18 21.24 -22.77 0.38
C SER A 18 19.80 -22.33 0.07
N ILE A 19 19.50 -21.04 0.20
CA ILE A 19 18.13 -20.51 0.08
C ILE A 19 18.04 -19.39 -0.96
N PHE A 20 16.98 -19.44 -1.75
CA PHE A 20 16.51 -18.36 -2.62
C PHE A 20 15.16 -17.83 -2.10
N LEU A 21 15.03 -16.52 -1.98
CA LEU A 21 13.80 -15.84 -1.63
C LEU A 21 13.39 -14.87 -2.73
N LYS A 22 12.10 -14.77 -3.03
CA LYS A 22 11.53 -13.81 -3.99
C LYS A 22 10.23 -13.23 -3.47
N ASN A 23 10.03 -11.92 -3.63
CA ASN A 23 8.78 -11.21 -3.36
C ASN A 23 8.47 -10.24 -4.52
N SER A 24 7.46 -9.39 -4.34
CA SER A 24 7.09 -8.35 -5.31
C SER A 24 8.17 -7.27 -5.53
N PHE A 25 9.16 -7.17 -4.64
CA PHE A 25 10.20 -6.13 -4.68
C PHE A 25 11.54 -6.60 -5.24
N GLY A 26 11.80 -7.91 -5.23
CA GLY A 26 13.05 -8.46 -5.74
C GLY A 26 13.32 -9.87 -5.26
N ASP A 27 14.60 -10.23 -5.28
CA ASP A 27 15.09 -11.53 -4.87
C ASP A 27 16.34 -11.43 -3.97
N VAL A 28 16.57 -12.50 -3.21
CA VAL A 28 17.71 -12.69 -2.31
C VAL A 28 18.21 -14.12 -2.44
N ILE A 29 19.51 -14.27 -2.68
CA ILE A 29 20.21 -15.56 -2.59
C ILE A 29 21.11 -15.54 -1.36
N ILE A 30 20.97 -16.53 -0.49
CA ILE A 30 21.88 -16.75 0.64
C ILE A 30 22.65 -18.04 0.37
N SER A 31 23.88 -17.88 -0.14
CA SER A 31 24.75 -19.00 -0.55
C SER A 31 25.42 -19.73 0.61
N VAL A 32 25.09 -19.38 1.86
CA VAL A 32 25.65 -20.06 3.04
C VAL A 32 25.10 -21.49 3.09
N PRO A 33 25.95 -22.54 3.17
CA PRO A 33 25.49 -23.92 3.29
C PRO A 33 24.55 -24.10 4.49
N ASN A 34 23.53 -24.95 4.34
CA ASN A 34 22.50 -25.19 5.38
C ASN A 34 21.63 -23.99 5.76
N SER A 35 21.72 -22.85 5.09
CA SER A 35 20.90 -21.67 5.38
C SER A 35 19.40 -21.90 5.23
N TYR A 36 18.96 -22.78 4.33
CA TYR A 36 17.56 -23.18 4.20
C TYR A 36 17.03 -23.87 5.47
N ASN A 37 17.83 -24.79 6.03
CA ASN A 37 17.47 -25.49 7.27
C ASN A 37 17.48 -24.55 8.48
N LEU A 38 18.41 -23.58 8.52
CA LEU A 38 18.41 -22.53 9.53
C LEU A 38 17.18 -21.62 9.39
N PHE A 39 16.84 -21.21 8.17
CA PHE A 39 15.64 -20.42 7.91
C PHE A 39 14.36 -21.13 8.40
N ASN A 40 14.21 -22.43 8.13
CA ASN A 40 13.06 -23.20 8.61
C ASN A 40 12.98 -23.30 10.14
N LYS A 41 14.11 -23.17 10.86
CA LYS A 41 14.11 -23.12 12.33
C LYS A 41 13.65 -21.77 12.87
N ILE A 42 13.94 -20.67 12.17
CA ILE A 42 13.54 -19.32 12.63
C ILE A 42 12.14 -18.93 12.13
N LYS A 43 11.71 -19.46 10.97
CA LYS A 43 10.43 -19.15 10.32
C LYS A 43 9.21 -19.21 11.27
N PRO A 44 9.05 -20.20 12.17
CA PRO A 44 7.92 -20.24 13.10
C PRO A 44 7.83 -19.03 14.03
N PHE A 45 8.94 -18.34 14.29
CA PHE A 45 8.99 -17.13 15.11
C PHE A 45 8.70 -15.85 14.31
N LEU A 46 8.76 -15.91 12.98
CA LEU A 46 8.43 -14.80 12.06
C LEU A 46 6.92 -14.76 11.77
N ASN A 47 6.11 -14.85 12.81
CA ASN A 47 4.65 -14.89 12.72
C ASN A 47 3.97 -13.66 13.34
N GLY A 48 4.74 -12.68 13.80
CA GLY A 48 4.24 -11.47 14.45
C GLY A 48 4.02 -11.57 15.95
N LYS A 49 4.08 -12.77 16.55
CA LYS A 49 3.72 -12.99 17.97
C LYS A 49 4.90 -13.01 18.93
N TYR A 50 6.11 -13.22 18.42
CA TYR A 50 7.32 -13.34 19.22
C TYR A 50 8.22 -12.12 19.06
N ASP A 51 8.76 -11.63 20.17
CA ASP A 51 9.81 -10.62 20.15
C ASP A 51 11.12 -11.28 19.69
N MET A 52 11.63 -10.86 18.53
CA MET A 52 12.83 -11.44 17.95
C MET A 52 14.09 -11.17 18.77
N ASP A 53 14.17 -10.07 19.51
CA ASP A 53 15.34 -9.77 20.36
C ASP A 53 15.40 -10.79 21.53
N VAL A 54 14.24 -11.17 22.05
CA VAL A 54 14.11 -12.23 23.07
C VAL A 54 14.39 -13.61 22.49
N ILE A 55 14.01 -13.89 21.23
CA ILE A 55 14.34 -15.17 20.59
C ILE A 55 15.84 -15.28 20.34
N LEU A 56 16.48 -14.23 19.83
CA LEU A 56 17.90 -14.23 19.49
C LEU A 56 18.80 -14.30 20.73
N SER A 57 18.44 -13.63 21.83
CA SER A 57 19.19 -13.68 23.09
C SER A 57 19.24 -15.08 23.74
N LYS A 58 18.33 -15.99 23.38
CA LYS A 58 18.32 -17.38 23.86
C LYS A 58 19.28 -18.30 23.11
N ILE A 59 19.86 -17.83 22.00
CA ILE A 59 20.77 -18.63 21.17
C ILE A 59 22.16 -18.63 21.81
N LYS A 60 22.59 -19.78 22.35
CA LYS A 60 23.89 -19.92 23.03
C LYS A 60 25.11 -19.67 22.14
N SER A 61 24.99 -19.92 20.83
CA SER A 61 26.09 -19.75 19.89
C SER A 61 26.08 -18.34 19.31
N GLU A 62 27.12 -17.54 19.61
CA GLU A 62 27.27 -16.18 19.10
C GLU A 62 27.28 -16.12 17.57
N LYS A 63 27.98 -17.07 16.91
CA LYS A 63 28.01 -17.16 15.44
C LYS A 63 26.61 -17.39 14.84
N LEU A 64 25.82 -18.25 15.47
CA LEU A 64 24.46 -18.55 15.02
C LEU A 64 23.51 -17.38 15.29
N ALA A 65 23.62 -16.73 16.45
CA ALA A 65 22.87 -15.53 16.77
C ALA A 65 23.17 -14.42 15.75
N PHE A 66 24.45 -14.18 15.46
CA PHE A 66 24.88 -13.22 14.45
C PHE A 66 24.32 -13.54 13.06
N PHE A 67 24.36 -14.81 12.63
CA PHE A 67 23.75 -15.23 11.37
C PHE A 67 22.25 -14.87 11.30
N TYR A 68 21.48 -15.19 12.35
CA TYR A 68 20.06 -14.86 12.37
C TYR A 68 19.81 -13.35 12.41
N SER A 69 20.58 -12.57 13.17
CA SER A 69 20.48 -11.11 13.14
C SER A 69 20.71 -10.54 11.74
N GLN A 70 21.71 -11.04 11.01
CA GLN A 70 21.96 -10.63 9.62
C GLN A 70 20.85 -11.08 8.67
N LEU A 71 20.31 -12.29 8.87
CA LEU A 71 19.18 -12.80 8.10
C LEU A 71 17.96 -11.90 8.29
N ILE A 72 17.56 -11.58 9.53
CA ILE A 72 16.41 -10.71 9.81
C ILE A 72 16.61 -9.32 9.20
N ASN A 73 17.77 -8.71 9.40
CA ASN A 73 18.12 -7.41 8.81
C ASN A 73 18.05 -7.43 7.27
N THR A 74 18.51 -8.53 6.64
CA THR A 74 18.44 -8.69 5.19
C THR A 74 16.99 -8.80 4.71
N LEU A 75 16.18 -9.61 5.39
CA LEU A 75 14.76 -9.80 5.05
C LEU A 75 13.95 -8.51 5.24
N GLU A 76 14.21 -7.76 6.32
CA GLU A 76 13.62 -6.44 6.57
C GLU A 76 13.98 -5.45 5.46
N LYS A 77 15.27 -5.24 5.18
CA LYS A 77 15.76 -4.32 4.13
C LYS A 77 15.28 -4.68 2.73
N LYS A 78 14.91 -5.93 2.50
CA LYS A 78 14.44 -6.46 1.21
C LYS A 78 12.92 -6.64 1.16
N HIS A 79 12.19 -6.03 2.10
CA HIS A 79 10.72 -5.99 2.13
C HIS A 79 10.04 -7.36 2.30
N PHE A 80 10.73 -8.36 2.88
CA PHE A 80 10.14 -9.67 3.17
C PHE A 80 9.41 -9.71 4.52
N LEU A 81 9.69 -8.76 5.42
CA LEU A 81 9.12 -8.73 6.77
C LEU A 81 8.22 -7.51 6.95
N LEU A 82 7.09 -7.73 7.60
CA LEU A 82 6.34 -6.71 8.33
C LEU A 82 6.88 -6.66 9.77
N PHE A 83 7.03 -5.47 10.34
CA PHE A 83 7.55 -5.26 11.69
C PHE A 83 6.75 -4.25 12.50
N SER A 84 6.76 -4.43 13.82
CA SER A 84 6.10 -3.55 14.80
C SER A 84 6.76 -3.67 16.17
N ILE A 85 6.72 -2.58 16.95
CA ILE A 85 7.10 -2.56 18.37
C ILE A 85 6.13 -3.38 19.24
N ASN A 86 4.91 -3.64 18.74
CA ASN A 86 3.89 -4.44 19.38
C ASN A 86 3.69 -5.78 18.63
N PRO A 87 3.11 -6.80 19.29
CA PRO A 87 2.68 -8.00 18.60
C PRO A 87 1.79 -7.68 17.39
N ILE A 88 2.09 -8.30 16.25
CA ILE A 88 1.34 -8.12 15.02
C ILE A 88 0.16 -9.08 15.02
N ASP A 89 -1.04 -8.52 15.09
CA ASP A 89 -2.30 -9.26 14.96
C ASP A 89 -3.05 -8.79 13.72
N ILE A 90 -3.02 -9.60 12.66
CA ILE A 90 -3.61 -9.28 11.37
C ILE A 90 -5.13 -9.23 11.44
N ASP A 91 -5.74 -10.04 12.32
CA ASP A 91 -7.20 -10.14 12.43
C ASP A 91 -7.82 -8.82 12.93
N ASN A 92 -7.00 -7.99 13.60
CA ASN A 92 -7.38 -6.67 14.09
C ASN A 92 -7.03 -5.53 13.11
N ILE A 93 -6.40 -5.83 11.97
CA ILE A 93 -6.08 -4.82 10.95
C ILE A 93 -7.31 -4.58 10.07
N ASP A 94 -7.61 -3.32 9.80
CA ASP A 94 -8.76 -2.97 8.98
C ASP A 94 -8.60 -3.41 7.51
N SER A 95 -9.73 -3.74 6.89
CA SER A 95 -9.76 -4.23 5.50
C SER A 95 -9.13 -3.32 4.45
N PHE A 96 -8.99 -2.02 4.71
CA PHE A 96 -8.32 -1.11 3.79
C PHE A 96 -6.81 -1.25 3.92
N THR A 97 -6.28 -1.22 5.13
CA THR A 97 -4.85 -1.47 5.40
C THR A 97 -4.42 -2.85 4.90
N LEU A 98 -5.25 -3.89 5.11
CA LEU A 98 -4.97 -5.25 4.64
C LEU A 98 -4.60 -5.32 3.14
N LYS A 99 -5.25 -4.50 2.30
CA LYS A 99 -5.00 -4.46 0.84
C LYS A 99 -3.60 -3.98 0.48
N TYR A 100 -2.93 -3.29 1.39
CA TYR A 100 -1.63 -2.67 1.16
C TYR A 100 -0.50 -3.39 1.90
N LEU A 101 -0.80 -4.43 2.69
CA LEU A 101 0.18 -5.06 3.58
C LEU A 101 1.43 -5.57 2.87
N GLU A 102 1.31 -6.04 1.64
CA GLU A 102 2.47 -6.47 0.85
C GLU A 102 3.48 -5.33 0.65
N TYR A 103 3.00 -4.08 0.56
CA TYR A 103 3.84 -2.90 0.33
C TYR A 103 4.27 -2.15 1.59
N ILE A 104 3.85 -2.63 2.76
CA ILE A 104 4.12 -2.01 4.05
C ILE A 104 5.14 -2.86 4.79
N ASP A 105 6.16 -2.22 5.37
CA ASP A 105 7.07 -2.92 6.28
C ASP A 105 6.83 -2.53 7.74
N ASN A 106 6.68 -1.24 8.03
CA ASN A 106 6.45 -0.75 9.40
C ASN A 106 4.95 -0.62 9.70
N LEU A 107 4.39 -1.54 10.47
CA LEU A 107 2.96 -1.49 10.82
C LEU A 107 2.64 -0.35 11.79
N ASP A 108 3.56 0.03 12.70
CA ASP A 108 3.33 1.11 13.66
C ASP A 108 3.17 2.48 12.98
N ALA A 109 3.79 2.64 11.81
CA ALA A 109 3.61 3.83 10.99
C ALA A 109 2.17 3.98 10.47
N ILE A 110 1.39 2.90 10.53
CA ILE A 110 0.01 2.78 10.04
C ILE A 110 -0.97 2.62 11.18
N THR A 111 -0.65 1.99 12.32
CA THR A 111 -1.60 1.92 13.45
C THR A 111 -1.98 3.30 14.02
N LEU A 112 -1.26 4.37 13.63
CA LEU A 112 -1.59 5.78 13.88
C LEU A 112 -2.71 6.33 12.96
N ILE A 113 -3.23 5.54 12.03
CA ILE A 113 -4.21 5.88 10.98
C ILE A 113 -5.60 5.49 11.49
N GLY A 114 -6.11 6.23 12.48
CA GLY A 114 -7.44 6.01 13.05
C GLY A 114 -8.61 6.32 12.10
N HIS A 115 -9.79 6.64 12.65
CA HIS A 115 -10.92 7.14 11.88
C HIS A 115 -10.53 8.36 11.03
N ARG A 116 -10.76 8.28 9.71
CA ARG A 116 -10.39 9.32 8.75
C ARG A 116 -11.60 10.03 8.20
N PHE A 117 -11.43 11.33 7.94
CA PHE A 117 -12.40 12.11 7.19
C PHE A 117 -11.99 12.15 5.72
N LEU A 118 -12.78 11.50 4.88
CA LEU A 118 -12.72 11.66 3.43
C LEU A 118 -13.54 12.88 3.05
N ARG A 119 -12.88 13.92 2.55
CA ARG A 119 -13.54 15.14 2.08
C ARG A 119 -13.64 15.13 0.56
N VAL A 120 -14.85 15.33 0.05
CA VAL A 120 -15.10 15.42 -1.40
C VAL A 120 -15.81 16.72 -1.73
N SER A 121 -15.20 17.52 -2.61
CA SER A 121 -15.81 18.73 -3.16
C SER A 121 -16.16 18.48 -4.64
N ALA A 122 -17.44 18.61 -5.00
CA ALA A 122 -17.92 18.41 -6.37
C ALA A 122 -19.28 19.08 -6.59
N ASN A 123 -19.65 19.34 -7.86
CA ASN A 123 -20.99 19.83 -8.22
C ASN A 123 -21.98 18.70 -8.59
N SER A 124 -21.84 17.49 -8.04
CA SER A 124 -22.60 16.33 -8.52
C SER A 124 -22.91 15.33 -7.42
N GLU A 125 -24.21 15.08 -7.20
CA GLU A 125 -24.66 14.06 -6.25
C GLU A 125 -24.24 12.65 -6.67
N LYS A 126 -24.22 12.38 -7.98
CA LYS A 126 -23.70 11.13 -8.56
C LYS A 126 -22.27 10.85 -8.09
N VAL A 127 -21.42 11.87 -8.01
CA VAL A 127 -20.05 11.73 -7.50
C VAL A 127 -20.06 11.35 -6.03
N PHE A 128 -20.88 12.01 -5.21
CA PHE A 128 -20.98 11.69 -3.78
C PHE A 128 -21.48 10.25 -3.55
N THR A 129 -22.45 9.77 -4.33
CA THR A 129 -22.91 8.38 -4.29
C THR A 129 -21.79 7.40 -4.58
N ILE A 130 -21.07 7.59 -5.70
CA ILE A 130 -19.94 6.72 -6.08
C ILE A 130 -18.86 6.70 -4.98
N VAL A 131 -18.50 7.86 -4.44
CA VAL A 131 -17.51 7.96 -3.37
C VAL A 131 -17.99 7.23 -2.12
N ASN A 132 -19.26 7.40 -1.73
CA ASN A 132 -19.81 6.74 -0.56
C ASN A 132 -19.84 5.22 -0.69
N GLU A 133 -20.07 4.69 -1.90
CA GLU A 133 -19.99 3.26 -2.19
C GLU A 133 -18.56 2.71 -2.14
N LEU A 134 -17.60 3.47 -2.67
CA LEU A 134 -16.22 3.02 -2.80
C LEU A 134 -15.39 3.23 -1.54
N LYS A 135 -15.80 4.15 -0.64
CA LYS A 135 -14.96 4.55 0.49
C LYS A 135 -14.69 3.37 1.43
N PRO A 136 -13.52 3.32 2.08
CA PRO A 136 -13.29 2.36 3.15
C PRO A 136 -14.32 2.52 4.28
N LYS A 137 -14.71 1.40 4.91
CA LYS A 137 -15.71 1.41 6.00
C LYS A 137 -15.33 2.35 7.15
N ASN A 138 -14.04 2.46 7.46
CA ASN A 138 -13.54 3.26 8.57
C ASN A 138 -13.43 4.77 8.26
N PHE A 139 -13.79 5.18 7.05
CA PHE A 139 -13.73 6.58 6.63
C PHE A 139 -15.11 7.21 6.74
N SER A 140 -15.17 8.34 7.44
CA SER A 140 -16.34 9.22 7.47
C SER A 140 -16.30 10.13 6.25
N LEU A 141 -17.42 10.21 5.52
CA LEU A 141 -17.52 11.06 4.33
C LEU A 141 -18.02 12.45 4.72
N VAL A 142 -17.32 13.48 4.24
CA VAL A 142 -17.72 14.87 4.31
C VAL A 142 -17.84 15.39 2.88
N THR A 143 -19.02 15.84 2.49
CA THR A 143 -19.31 16.33 1.14
C THR A 143 -19.45 17.84 1.13
N ASP A 144 -18.89 18.49 0.13
CA ASP A 144 -18.99 19.93 -0.10
C ASP A 144 -19.46 20.19 -1.54
N LYS A 145 -20.68 20.72 -1.68
CA LYS A 145 -21.27 20.99 -2.99
C LYS A 145 -20.77 22.34 -3.48
N THR A 146 -19.82 22.31 -4.41
CA THR A 146 -19.16 23.51 -4.94
C THR A 146 -19.36 23.58 -6.46
N ASN A 147 -19.49 24.79 -7.02
CA ASN A 147 -19.64 25.00 -8.47
C ASN A 147 -18.32 24.82 -9.27
N VAL A 148 -17.38 24.02 -8.76
CA VAL A 148 -16.06 23.83 -9.38
C VAL A 148 -16.15 22.77 -10.50
N CYS A 149 -15.47 23.01 -11.63
CA CYS A 149 -15.39 22.08 -12.78
C CYS A 149 -14.51 20.83 -12.52
N SER A 150 -13.99 20.68 -11.30
CA SER A 150 -13.16 19.54 -10.90
C SER A 150 -13.72 18.89 -9.65
N ILE A 151 -13.50 17.58 -9.52
CA ILE A 151 -13.78 16.84 -8.29
C ILE A 151 -12.50 16.87 -7.46
N LYS A 152 -12.58 17.39 -6.24
CA LYS A 152 -11.49 17.32 -5.27
C LYS A 152 -11.78 16.23 -4.26
N ILE A 153 -10.84 15.31 -4.08
CA ILE A 153 -10.90 14.25 -3.07
C ILE A 153 -9.68 14.40 -2.16
N SER A 154 -9.90 14.42 -0.86
CA SER A 154 -8.81 14.57 0.11
C SER A 154 -9.01 13.76 1.37
N VAL A 155 -7.90 13.30 1.92
CA VAL A 155 -7.81 12.64 3.22
C VAL A 155 -6.58 13.21 3.92
N GLU A 156 -6.79 13.86 5.07
CA GLU A 156 -5.72 14.57 5.79
C GLU A 156 -5.03 15.60 4.87
N ASN A 157 -3.70 15.49 4.68
CA ASN A 157 -2.91 16.38 3.83
C ASN A 157 -2.78 15.87 2.38
N ASN A 158 -3.32 14.68 2.08
CA ASN A 158 -3.24 14.09 0.75
C ASN A 158 -4.47 14.53 -0.07
N VAL A 159 -4.21 15.11 -1.24
CA VAL A 159 -5.25 15.72 -2.08
C VAL A 159 -5.06 15.27 -3.52
N TRP A 160 -6.17 14.94 -4.16
CA TRP A 160 -6.24 14.62 -5.58
C TRP A 160 -7.41 15.36 -6.24
N PHE A 161 -7.21 15.68 -7.51
CA PHE A 161 -8.17 16.38 -8.35
C PHE A 161 -8.47 15.51 -9.57
N ILE A 162 -9.75 15.42 -9.92
CA ILE A 162 -10.22 14.84 -11.18
C ILE A 162 -10.76 16.00 -12.00
N SER A 163 -10.33 16.08 -13.25
CA SER A 163 -10.64 17.20 -14.14
C SER A 163 -10.66 16.72 -15.59
N LYS A 164 -11.45 17.37 -16.44
CA LYS A 164 -11.56 17.00 -17.86
C LYS A 164 -11.12 18.17 -18.73
N ASN A 165 -10.43 17.84 -19.81
CA ASN A 165 -10.13 18.77 -20.90
C ASN A 165 -10.09 18.00 -22.22
N ASN A 166 -11.01 18.35 -23.12
CA ASN A 166 -11.32 17.60 -24.33
C ASN A 166 -11.63 16.13 -23.99
N ASN A 167 -11.07 15.19 -24.77
CA ASN A 167 -11.25 13.76 -24.59
C ASN A 167 -10.29 13.15 -23.56
N LYS A 168 -9.78 13.95 -22.60
CA LYS A 168 -8.85 13.48 -21.58
C LYS A 168 -9.33 13.83 -20.19
N ILE A 169 -9.28 12.85 -19.29
CA ILE A 169 -9.51 13.05 -17.86
C ILE A 169 -8.17 12.99 -17.15
N TYR A 170 -7.87 14.03 -16.38
CA TYR A 170 -6.64 14.18 -15.63
C TYR A 170 -6.92 13.92 -14.15
N LEU A 171 -6.13 13.03 -13.56
CA LEU A 171 -6.11 12.73 -12.12
C LEU A 171 -4.80 13.27 -11.57
N THR A 172 -4.81 14.33 -10.78
CA THR A 172 -3.58 15.03 -10.36
C THR A 172 -3.53 15.31 -8.88
N SER A 173 -2.33 15.26 -8.28
CA SER A 173 -2.14 15.68 -6.87
C SER A 173 -2.06 17.20 -6.69
N LYS A 174 -1.89 17.94 -7.80
CA LYS A 174 -1.84 19.40 -7.84
C LYS A 174 -3.12 19.98 -8.43
N PRO A 175 -3.64 21.09 -7.89
CA PRO A 175 -4.75 21.80 -8.51
C PRO A 175 -4.31 22.29 -9.88
N ASN A 176 -5.19 22.19 -10.87
CA ASN A 176 -4.85 22.57 -12.22
C ASN A 176 -5.94 23.50 -12.78
N VAL A 177 -5.53 24.71 -13.13
CA VAL A 177 -6.43 25.88 -13.31
C VAL A 177 -7.07 25.92 -14.71
N ASN A 178 -6.59 25.10 -15.64
CA ASN A 178 -6.94 25.18 -17.07
C ASN A 178 -7.93 24.10 -17.54
N TYR A 179 -8.55 23.34 -16.64
CA TYR A 179 -9.48 22.27 -16.99
C TYR A 179 -10.92 22.69 -16.69
N GLN A 180 -11.72 22.85 -17.75
CA GLN A 180 -13.01 23.53 -17.68
C GLN A 180 -14.20 22.66 -18.08
N ASP A 181 -13.98 21.46 -18.65
CA ASP A 181 -15.09 20.64 -19.14
C ASP A 181 -15.84 20.00 -17.98
N SER A 182 -17.17 19.91 -18.14
CA SER A 182 -18.01 19.23 -17.17
C SER A 182 -17.64 17.74 -17.05
N LEU A 183 -17.46 17.28 -15.82
CA LEU A 183 -17.28 15.86 -15.48
C LEU A 183 -18.61 15.13 -15.28
N THR A 184 -19.72 15.86 -15.09
CA THR A 184 -21.01 15.26 -14.71
C THR A 184 -21.61 14.40 -15.81
N ASP A 185 -21.29 14.73 -17.06
CA ASP A 185 -21.85 14.11 -18.25
C ASP A 185 -21.14 12.80 -18.62
N LEU A 186 -20.04 12.48 -17.91
CA LEU A 186 -19.32 11.24 -18.13
C LEU A 186 -20.15 10.02 -17.71
N PRO A 187 -20.04 8.89 -18.44
CA PRO A 187 -20.59 7.61 -18.02
C PRO A 187 -20.20 7.26 -16.58
N ILE A 188 -21.14 6.69 -15.82
CA ILE A 188 -20.92 6.38 -14.41
C ILE A 188 -19.72 5.48 -14.18
N LEU A 189 -19.48 4.52 -15.09
CA LEU A 189 -18.36 3.60 -15.05
C LEU A 189 -17.01 4.32 -15.17
N ILE A 190 -16.92 5.35 -16.03
CA ILE A 190 -15.69 6.13 -16.21
C ILE A 190 -15.39 6.93 -14.93
N LEU A 191 -16.40 7.62 -14.37
CA LEU A 191 -16.25 8.33 -13.10
C LEU A 191 -15.84 7.38 -11.97
N ARG A 192 -16.46 6.20 -11.89
CA ARG A 192 -16.15 5.19 -10.90
C ARG A 192 -14.70 4.73 -11.01
N LEU A 193 -14.21 4.51 -12.22
CA LEU A 193 -12.83 4.12 -12.47
C LEU A 193 -11.85 5.24 -12.06
N CYS A 194 -12.11 6.48 -12.46
CA CYS A 194 -11.27 7.63 -12.06
C CYS A 194 -11.19 7.79 -10.54
N ILE A 195 -12.34 7.70 -9.84
CA ILE A 195 -12.39 7.77 -8.37
C ILE A 195 -11.65 6.59 -7.72
N SER A 196 -11.77 5.39 -8.31
CA SER A 196 -11.08 4.19 -7.81
C SER A 196 -9.56 4.35 -7.90
N VAL A 197 -9.05 4.89 -9.01
CA VAL A 197 -7.62 5.19 -9.17
C VAL A 197 -7.17 6.19 -8.11
N VAL A 198 -7.93 7.27 -7.89
CA VAL A 198 -7.62 8.25 -6.84
C VAL A 198 -7.60 7.60 -5.44
N PHE A 199 -8.50 6.67 -5.15
CA PHE A 199 -8.50 5.95 -3.86
C PHE A 199 -7.30 5.04 -3.68
N VAL A 200 -6.82 4.39 -4.75
CA VAL A 200 -5.58 3.61 -4.71
C VAL A 200 -4.41 4.52 -4.37
N GLU A 201 -4.30 5.67 -5.03
CA GLU A 201 -3.21 6.61 -4.80
C GLU A 201 -3.24 7.23 -3.41
N LEU A 202 -4.43 7.63 -2.93
CA LEU A 202 -4.62 8.07 -1.56
C LEU A 202 -4.20 6.96 -0.58
N GLY A 203 -4.60 5.71 -0.81
CA GLY A 203 -4.20 4.59 0.05
C GLY A 203 -2.69 4.39 0.11
N ARG A 204 -2.00 4.47 -1.03
CA ARG A 204 -0.53 4.41 -1.07
C ARG A 204 0.13 5.53 -0.26
N GLN A 205 -0.35 6.75 -0.44
CA GLN A 205 0.16 7.93 0.28
C GLN A 205 -0.08 7.82 1.80
N ILE A 206 -1.28 7.38 2.17
CA ILE A 206 -1.70 7.17 3.56
C ILE A 206 -0.84 6.10 4.23
N CYS A 207 -0.62 4.97 3.56
CA CYS A 207 0.20 3.87 4.04
C CYS A 207 1.71 4.11 3.91
N LYS A 208 2.12 5.33 3.51
CA LYS A 208 3.54 5.72 3.32
C LYS A 208 4.33 4.73 2.46
N ILE A 209 3.67 4.13 1.47
CA ILE A 209 4.33 3.23 0.53
C ILE A 209 5.30 4.08 -0.29
N ASN A 210 6.59 4.00 0.05
CA ASN A 210 7.63 4.84 -0.52
C ASN A 210 7.57 4.77 -2.06
N ASN A 211 7.53 5.95 -2.67
CA ASN A 211 7.55 6.14 -4.11
C ASN A 211 8.88 5.62 -4.69
N GLN A 212 8.98 4.32 -4.99
CA GLN A 212 9.57 3.98 -6.27
C GLN A 212 8.78 4.80 -7.29
N LYS A 213 9.45 5.75 -7.97
CA LYS A 213 8.89 6.73 -8.91
C LYS A 213 8.27 6.07 -10.16
N ASN A 214 7.54 4.98 -10.00
CA ASN A 214 6.91 4.27 -11.10
C ASN A 214 5.79 5.12 -11.71
N PHE A 215 5.24 6.10 -10.98
CA PHE A 215 4.10 6.90 -11.43
C PHE A 215 4.25 8.38 -11.07
N LYS A 216 3.95 9.27 -12.04
CA LYS A 216 4.05 10.75 -11.91
C LYS A 216 2.89 11.29 -11.07
N ASP A 217 3.02 12.54 -10.58
CA ASP A 217 1.97 13.34 -9.89
C ASP A 217 0.64 13.49 -10.67
N SER A 218 0.50 12.85 -11.83
CA SER A 218 -0.60 12.98 -12.76
C SER A 218 -0.83 11.68 -13.55
N TYR A 219 -2.09 11.27 -13.66
CA TYR A 219 -2.56 10.25 -14.58
C TYR A 219 -3.48 10.87 -15.63
N ILE A 220 -3.48 10.30 -16.83
CA ILE A 220 -4.34 10.72 -17.93
C ILE A 220 -5.15 9.51 -18.39
N PHE A 221 -6.46 9.61 -18.32
CA PHE A 221 -7.39 8.67 -18.92
C PHE A 221 -7.82 9.22 -20.27
N ASP A 222 -7.44 8.52 -21.34
CA ASP A 222 -7.71 8.90 -22.72
C ASP A 222 -9.04 8.32 -23.19
N LEU A 223 -10.04 9.18 -23.40
CA LEU A 223 -11.40 8.80 -23.80
C LEU A 223 -11.47 8.41 -25.28
N ASP A 224 -10.52 8.84 -26.11
CA ASP A 224 -10.48 8.51 -27.55
C ASP A 224 -10.37 6.99 -27.79
N ARG A 225 -9.86 6.26 -26.79
CA ARG A 225 -9.75 4.79 -26.83
C ARG A 225 -11.04 4.05 -26.51
N PHE A 226 -12.09 4.76 -26.11
CA PHE A 226 -13.39 4.18 -25.70
C PHE A 226 -14.55 4.59 -26.61
N THR A 227 -14.32 5.54 -27.53
CA THR A 227 -15.22 5.79 -28.65
C THR A 227 -14.93 4.77 -29.74
N LEU A 228 -15.75 3.71 -29.83
CA LEU A 228 -15.85 2.92 -31.05
C LEU A 228 -16.45 3.85 -32.11
N ASN A 229 -15.64 4.24 -33.11
CA ASN A 229 -16.14 4.88 -34.33
C ASN A 229 -17.05 3.91 -35.10
#